data_AF-A0A4Y9IPP6-F1
#
_entry.id   AF-A0A4Y9IPP6-F1
#
_cell.length_a   1.000
_cell.length_b   1.000
_cell.length_c   1.000
_cell.angle_alpha   90.00
_cell.angle_beta   90.00
_cell.angle_gamma   90.00
#
_symmetry.space_group_name_H-M   'P 1'
#
loop_
_entity.id
_entity.type
_entity.pdbx_description
1 polymer ?
#
loop_
_entity_poly.entity_id
_entity_poly.type
_entity_poly.pdbx_seq_one_letter_code
_entity_poly.pdbx_strand_id
1 'polypeptide(L)' 'ELIQMDASQFRWFGQTVSHLHVAIDDASGNIVGAYFAPQETLKGYYQVLHQILTNYGIPAAFLTDRRTVFDYQR' A
#
# COMPACT_ATOMS: atom_id res chain seq x y z
N GLU A 1 -2.20 16.87 1.03
CA GLU A 1 -1.93 15.62 0.30
C GLU A 1 -2.39 14.47 1.15
N LEU A 2 -3.34 13.68 0.64
CA LEU A 2 -3.86 12.50 1.31
C LEU A 2 -3.50 11.31 0.44
N ILE A 3 -2.71 10.39 0.97
CA ILE A 3 -2.37 9.17 0.26
C ILE A 3 -3.28 8.04 0.74
N GLN A 4 -4.06 7.47 -0.17
CA GLN A 4 -4.87 6.29 0.08
C GLN A 4 -4.04 5.03 -0.16
N MET A 5 -4.00 4.10 0.80
CA MET A 5 -3.26 2.84 0.68
C MET A 5 -4.15 1.63 0.93
N ASP A 6 -4.07 0.64 0.05
CA ASP A 6 -4.79 -0.63 0.17
C ASP A 6 -4.01 -1.79 -0.48
N ALA A 7 -4.44 -3.02 -0.25
CA ALA A 7 -3.89 -4.22 -0.84
C ALA A 7 -4.95 -5.11 -1.48
N SER A 8 -4.73 -5.48 -2.74
CA SER A 8 -5.62 -6.33 -3.52
C SER A 8 -5.05 -7.74 -3.71
N GLN A 9 -5.77 -8.75 -3.21
CA GLN A 9 -5.45 -10.16 -3.43
C GLN A 9 -6.04 -10.67 -4.76
N PHE A 10 -5.19 -11.06 -5.70
CA PHE A 10 -5.64 -11.59 -6.99
C PHE A 10 -4.60 -12.51 -7.64
N ARG A 11 -5.00 -13.29 -8.64
CA ARG A 11 -4.07 -14.07 -9.47
C ARG A 11 -3.48 -13.20 -10.57
N TRP A 12 -2.69 -12.22 -10.15
CA TRP A 12 -1.98 -11.30 -11.05
C TRP A 12 -1.01 -12.03 -11.99
N PHE A 13 -0.42 -13.13 -11.49
CA PHE A 13 0.55 -13.93 -12.23
C PHE A 13 0.14 -15.41 -12.23
N GLY A 14 -0.39 -15.87 -13.36
CA GLY A 14 -0.72 -17.28 -13.59
C GLY A 14 -1.70 -17.84 -12.57
N GLN A 15 -1.34 -18.96 -11.94
CA GLN A 15 -2.21 -19.64 -10.98
C GLN A 15 -1.90 -19.33 -9.52
N THR A 16 -0.93 -18.49 -9.17
CA THR A 16 -0.65 -18.17 -7.77
C THR A 16 -1.34 -16.86 -7.37
N VAL A 17 -1.96 -16.84 -6.17
CA VAL A 17 -2.49 -15.60 -5.61
C VAL A 17 -1.32 -14.71 -5.19
N SER A 18 -1.40 -13.43 -5.53
CA SER A 18 -0.45 -12.39 -5.14
C SER A 18 -1.23 -11.19 -4.60
N HIS A 19 -0.58 -10.43 -3.73
CA HIS A 19 -1.14 -9.26 -3.08
C HIS A 19 -0.43 -8.03 -3.63
N LEU A 20 -1.20 -7.14 -4.25
CA LEU A 20 -0.71 -5.87 -4.76
C LEU A 20 -1.02 -4.79 -3.73
N HIS A 21 0.00 -4.28 -3.05
CA HIS A 21 -0.09 -3.10 -2.19
C HIS A 21 0.06 -1.86 -3.07
N VAL A 22 -0.86 -0.90 -2.99
CA VAL A 22 -0.84 0.33 -3.78
C VAL A 22 -1.04 1.54 -2.89
N ALA A 23 -0.38 2.63 -3.24
CA ALA A 23 -0.63 3.96 -2.71
C ALA A 23 -1.03 4.93 -3.83
N ILE A 24 -2.12 5.66 -3.63
CA ILE A 24 -2.67 6.60 -4.60
C ILE A 24 -2.83 7.97 -3.93
N ASP A 25 -2.37 9.03 -4.57
CA ASP A 25 -2.69 10.39 -4.15
C ASP A 25 -4.15 10.73 -4.50
N ASP A 26 -4.93 11.07 -3.48
CA ASP A 26 -6.37 11.36 -3.59
C ASP A 26 -6.66 12.57 -4.50
N ALA A 27 -5.75 13.55 -4.52
CA ALA A 27 -5.96 14.79 -5.28
C ALA A 27 -5.70 14.61 -6.78
N SER A 28 -4.64 13.89 -7.15
CA SER A 28 -4.24 13.72 -8.56
C SER A 28 -4.65 12.38 -9.16
N GLY A 29 -5.00 11.38 -8.34
CA GLY A 29 -5.25 10.00 -8.78
C GLY A 29 -3.97 9.26 -9.19
N ASN A 30 -2.79 9.84 -8.98
CA ASN A 30 -1.53 9.22 -9.36
C ASN A 30 -1.16 8.08 -8.40
N ILE A 31 -0.64 6.98 -8.97
CA ILE A 31 -0.03 5.91 -8.18
C ILE A 31 1.36 6.40 -7.73
N VAL A 32 1.53 6.57 -6.42
CA VAL A 32 2.77 7.06 -5.79
C VAL A 32 3.63 5.92 -5.22
N GLY A 33 3.11 4.70 -5.21
CA GLY A 33 3.86 3.50 -4.90
C GLY A 33 3.06 2.23 -5.12
N ALA A 34 3.74 1.15 -5.51
CA ALA A 34 3.13 -0.15 -5.71
C ALA A 34 4.12 -1.29 -5.42
N TYR A 35 3.64 -2.36 -4.80
CA TYR A 35 4.48 -3.50 -4.47
C TYR A 35 3.70 -4.82 -4.47
N PHE A 36 4.22 -5.82 -5.18
CA PHE A 36 3.69 -7.19 -5.16
C PHE A 36 4.33 -8.01 -4.05
N ALA A 37 3.50 -8.66 -3.25
CA ALA A 37 3.91 -9.61 -2.22
C ALA A 37 3.14 -10.93 -2.36
N PRO A 38 3.71 -12.07 -1.94
CA PRO A 38 2.98 -13.34 -1.94
C PRO A 38 1.80 -13.33 -0.95
N GLN A 39 1.91 -12.56 0.13
CA GLN A 39 0.92 -12.42 1.19
C GLN A 39 0.80 -10.95 1.58
N GLU A 40 -0.39 -10.55 2.04
CA GLU A 40 -0.59 -9.23 2.59
C GLU A 40 0.03 -9.13 3.98
N THR A 41 1.09 -8.34 4.08
CA THR A 41 1.85 -8.17 5.31
C THR A 41 2.27 -6.72 5.48
N LEU A 42 2.59 -6.32 6.72
CA LEU A 42 3.19 -5.02 7.04
C LEU A 42 4.43 -4.71 6.17
N LYS A 43 5.21 -5.74 5.83
CA LYS A 43 6.37 -5.59 4.94
C LYS A 43 5.98 -5.00 3.59
N GLY A 44 4.86 -5.44 3.00
CA GLY A 44 4.37 -4.91 1.73
C GLY A 44 4.03 -3.42 1.81
N TYR A 45 3.35 -3.02 2.89
CA TYR A 45 3.05 -1.61 3.15
C TYR A 45 4.31 -0.76 3.39
N TYR A 46 5.33 -1.29 4.09
CA TYR A 46 6.60 -0.58 4.27
C TYR A 46 7.40 -0.40 2.98
N GLN A 47 7.31 -1.35 2.04
CA GLN A 47 7.94 -1.17 0.71
C GLN A 47 7.28 -0.02 -0.05
N VAL A 48 5.95 0.07 -0.01
CA VAL A 48 5.21 1.19 -0.61
C VAL A 48 5.53 2.51 0.08
N LEU A 49 5.56 2.54 1.42
CA LEU A 49 5.96 3.72 2.19
C LEU A 49 7.37 4.19 1.83
N HIS A 50 8.33 3.27 1.70
CA HIS A 50 9.70 3.59 1.30
C HIS A 50 9.75 4.23 -0.09
N GLN A 51 8.97 3.73 -1.05
CA GLN A 51 8.88 4.34 -2.39
C GLN A 51 8.34 5.77 -2.33
N ILE A 52 7.29 6.01 -1.54
CA ILE A 52 6.70 7.34 -1.36
C ILE A 52 7.74 8.31 -0.77
N LEU A 53 8.37 7.92 0.34
CA LEU A 53 9.36 8.75 1.03
C LEU A 53 10.56 9.09 0.14
N THR A 54 10.98 8.15 -0.71
CA THR A 54 12.15 8.32 -1.58
C THR A 54 11.84 9.20 -2.80
N ASN A 55 10.66 9.02 -3.40
CA ASN A 55 10.32 9.66 -4.68
C ASN A 55 9.52 10.96 -4.54
N TYR A 56 8.70 11.08 -3.49
CA TYR A 56 7.75 12.17 -3.30
C TYR A 56 7.95 12.91 -1.97
N GLY A 57 8.66 12.31 -1.01
CA GLY A 57 8.90 12.89 0.32
C GLY A 57 7.85 12.47 1.34
N ILE A 58 7.70 13.26 2.42
CA ILE A 58 6.84 12.92 3.56
C ILE A 58 5.40 13.41 3.27
N PRO A 59 4.41 12.50 3.15
CA PRO A 59 3.02 12.90 2.94
C PRO A 59 2.42 13.53 4.19
N ALA A 60 1.41 14.39 4.01
CA ALA A 60 0.73 15.02 5.13
C ALA A 60 -0.16 14.03 5.92
N ALA A 61 -0.79 13.07 5.24
CA ALA A 61 -1.64 12.07 5.87
C ALA A 61 -1.77 10.80 5.02
N PHE A 62 -2.03 9.68 5.69
CA PHE A 62 -2.41 8.42 5.07
C PHE A 62 -3.85 8.06 5.42
N LEU A 63 -4.60 7.58 4.45
CA LEU A 63 -5.87 6.90 4.65
C LEU A 63 -5.68 5.43 4.27
N THR A 64 -5.92 4.54 5.22
CA THR A 64 -5.89 3.09 4.97
C THR A 64 -7.26 2.51 5.29
N ASP A 65 -7.65 1.43 4.62
CA ASP A 65 -8.78 0.64 5.10
C ASP A 65 -8.46 0.17 6.54
N ARG A 66 -9.49 0.09 7.40
CA ARG A 66 -9.42 -0.28 8.83
C ARG A 66 -9.09 -1.75 9.01
N ARG A 67 -8.06 -2.25 8.34
CA ARG A 67 -7.52 -3.54 8.68
C ARG A 67 -6.73 -3.43 9.96
N THR A 68 -6.95 -4.41 10.81
CA THR A 68 -6.23 -4.67 12.06
C THR A 68 -4.72 -4.87 11.88
N VAL A 69 -4.17 -4.83 10.65
CA VAL A 69 -2.72 -4.92 10.43
C VAL A 69 -1.97 -3.73 11.04
N PHE A 70 -2.62 -2.56 11.13
CA PHE A 70 -2.08 -1.38 11.82
C PHE A 70 -2.62 -1.22 13.24
N ASP A 71 -3.56 -2.07 13.66
CA ASP A 71 -4.23 -1.97 14.94
C ASP A 71 -3.71 -3.06 15.87
N TYR A 72 -2.88 -2.69 16.84
CA TYR A 72 -2.39 -3.62 17.85
C TYR A 72 -3.48 -3.82 18.91
N GLN A 73 -4.27 -4.89 18.78
CA GLN A 73 -5.18 -5.29 19.85
C GLN A 73 -4.35 -5.81 21.04
N ARG A 74 -4.39 -5.07 22.15
CA ARG A 74 -3.83 -5.49 23.44
C ARG A 74 -4.65 -6.61 24.07
#